data_AF-A0A540VPK7-F1
#
_entry.id   AF-A0A540VPK7-F1
#
_cell.length_a   1.000
_cell.length_b   1.000
_cell.length_c   1.000
_cell.angle_alpha   90.00
_cell.angle_beta   90.00
_cell.angle_gamma   90.00
#
_symmetry.space_group_name_H-M   'P 1'
#
loop_
_entity.id
_entity.type
_entity.pdbx_description
1 polymer ?
#
loop_
_entity_poly.entity_id
_entity_poly.type
_entity_poly.pdbx_seq_one_letter_code
_entity_poly.pdbx_strand_id
1 'polypeptide(L)' 'MTKRQRALLAAIAREHLNIETLETRKSDSLDFHDCAVWCIESALQAAFEAGREAERKQHKKG' A
#
# COMPACT_ATOMS: atom_id res chain seq x y z
N MET A 1 6.82 9.20 5.91
CA MET A 1 5.47 8.82 5.46
C MET A 1 4.43 9.32 6.47
N THR A 2 3.39 10.03 6.03
CA THR A 2 2.32 10.52 6.92
C THR A 2 1.38 9.39 7.36
N LYS A 3 0.58 9.61 8.42
CA LYS A 3 -0.46 8.66 8.86
C LYS A 3 -1.42 8.29 7.72
N ARG A 4 -1.77 9.26 6.88
CA ARG A 4 -2.63 9.04 5.71
C ARG A 4 -1.98 8.17 4.65
N GLN A 5 -0.70 8.39 4.36
CA GLN A 5 0.05 7.55 3.43
C GLN A 5 0.17 6.12 3.96
N ARG A 6 0.42 5.93 5.26
CA ARG A 6 0.41 4.59 5.90
C ARG A 6 -0.94 3.88 5.76
N ALA A 7 -2.04 4.56 6.02
CA ALA A 7 -3.37 3.98 5.90
C ALA A 7 -3.69 3.56 4.45
N LEU A 8 -3.28 4.38 3.48
CA LEU A 8 -3.44 4.08 2.06
C LEU A 8 -2.62 2.85 1.64
N LEU A 9 -1.33 2.79 1.99
CA LEU A 9 -0.51 1.62 1.65
C LEU A 9 -1.02 0.35 2.33
N ALA A 10 -1.51 0.43 3.57
CA ALA A 10 -2.10 -0.72 4.24
C ALA A 10 -3.39 -1.20 3.54
N ALA A 11 -4.19 -0.30 2.97
CA ALA A 11 -5.36 -0.69 2.17
C ALA A 11 -4.95 -1.41 0.88
N ILE A 12 -3.96 -0.87 0.16
CA ILE A 12 -3.42 -1.46 -1.07
C ILE A 12 -2.82 -2.85 -0.79
N ALA A 13 -2.06 -3.00 0.29
CA ALA A 13 -1.48 -4.28 0.68
C ALA A 13 -2.55 -5.34 1.00
N ARG A 14 -3.63 -4.95 1.67
CA ARG A 14 -4.78 -5.85 1.91
C ARG A 14 -5.45 -6.29 0.61
N GLU A 15 -5.70 -5.34 -0.29
CA GLU A 15 -6.44 -5.59 -1.52
C GLU A 15 -5.65 -6.43 -2.53
N HIS A 16 -4.38 -6.10 -2.76
CA HIS A 16 -3.59 -6.71 -3.83
C HIS A 16 -2.69 -7.85 -3.35
N LEU A 17 -2.23 -7.83 -2.10
CA LEU A 17 -1.26 -8.79 -1.57
C LEU A 17 -1.85 -9.74 -0.52
N ASN A 18 -3.11 -9.53 -0.12
CA ASN A 18 -3.75 -10.25 0.99
C ASN A 18 -2.94 -10.16 2.31
N ILE A 19 -2.27 -9.03 2.53
CA ILE A 19 -1.51 -8.73 3.75
C ILE A 19 -2.35 -7.82 4.63
N GLU A 20 -2.77 -8.32 5.80
CA GLU A 20 -3.66 -7.62 6.73
C GLU A 20 -3.10 -6.26 7.21
N THR A 21 -1.80 -6.25 7.55
CA THR A 21 -1.09 -5.11 8.12
C THR A 21 0.35 -5.05 7.62
N LEU A 22 0.88 -3.84 7.49
CA LEU A 22 2.29 -3.58 7.18
C LEU A 22 3.12 -3.31 8.46
N GLU A 23 2.56 -3.59 9.63
CA GLU A 23 3.28 -3.50 10.91
C GLU A 23 4.03 -4.80 11.17
N THR A 24 5.29 -4.68 11.60
CA THR A 24 6.11 -5.84 11.98
C THR A 24 5.58 -6.47 13.26
N ARG A 25 5.29 -7.77 13.21
CA ARG A 25 4.73 -8.57 14.32
C ARG A 25 5.77 -9.46 15.00
N LYS A 26 6.99 -9.52 14.47
CA LYS A 26 8.11 -10.37 14.94
C LYS A 26 7.72 -11.85 14.95
N SER A 27 7.04 -12.29 13.90
CA SER A 27 6.59 -13.66 13.71
C SER A 27 6.67 -14.02 12.24
N ASP A 28 7.39 -15.10 11.92
CA ASP A 28 7.70 -15.43 10.53
C ASP A 28 6.44 -15.58 9.67
N SER A 29 5.48 -16.38 10.11
CA SER A 29 4.23 -16.61 9.38
C SER A 29 3.33 -15.38 9.25
N LEU A 30 3.58 -14.36 10.07
CA LEU A 30 2.82 -13.11 10.10
C LEU A 30 3.53 -11.96 9.38
N ASP A 31 4.84 -12.07 9.16
CA ASP A 31 5.67 -11.01 8.57
C ASP A 31 6.23 -11.38 7.18
N PHE A 32 6.28 -12.67 6.83
CA PHE A 32 6.71 -13.15 5.52
C PHE A 32 5.53 -13.71 4.74
N HIS A 33 5.38 -13.26 3.49
CA HIS A 33 4.26 -13.62 2.63
C HIS A 33 4.77 -14.02 1.24
N ASP A 34 4.33 -15.17 0.77
CA ASP A 34 4.49 -15.54 -0.63
C ASP A 34 3.46 -14.78 -1.47
N CYS A 35 3.95 -13.88 -2.33
CA CYS A 35 3.12 -13.08 -3.21
C CYS A 35 3.47 -13.37 -4.67
N ALA A 36 2.45 -13.56 -5.50
CA ALA A 36 2.68 -13.66 -6.93
C ALA A 36 3.22 -12.33 -7.49
N VAL A 37 4.14 -12.39 -8.45
CA VAL A 37 4.80 -11.20 -9.01
C VAL A 37 3.81 -10.20 -9.63
N TRP A 38 2.72 -10.67 -10.21
CA TRP A 38 1.66 -9.81 -10.77
C TRP A 38 0.82 -9.11 -9.70
N CYS A 39 0.65 -9.71 -8.52
CA CYS A 39 0.02 -9.06 -7.37
C CYS A 39 0.91 -7.92 -6.85
N ILE A 40 2.23 -8.15 -6.79
CA ILE A 40 3.21 -7.13 -6.42
C ILE A 40 3.19 -5.97 -7.42
N GLU A 41 3.21 -6.26 -8.73
CA GLU A 41 3.09 -5.25 -9.79
C GLU A 41 1.81 -4.41 -9.63
N SER A 42 0.67 -5.08 -9.41
CA SER A 42 -0.62 -4.40 -9.22
C SER A 42 -0.62 -3.48 -7.99
N ALA A 43 -0.06 -3.94 -6.87
CA ALA A 43 0.04 -3.14 -5.65
C ALA A 43 0.93 -1.89 -5.84
N LEU A 44 2.06 -2.04 -6.54
CA LEU A 44 2.97 -0.93 -6.84
C LEU A 44 2.32 0.10 -7.77
N GLN A 45 1.61 -0.36 -8.80
CA GLN A 45 0.88 0.51 -9.72
C GLN A 45 -0.20 1.30 -8.98
N ALA A 46 -1.00 0.63 -8.13
CA ALA A 46 -2.03 1.28 -7.32
C ALA A 46 -1.44 2.34 -6.36
N ALA A 47 -0.29 2.03 -5.73
CA ALA A 47 0.39 2.98 -4.84
C ALA A 47 0.90 4.22 -5.59
N PHE A 48 1.46 4.02 -6.79
CA PHE A 48 1.93 5.11 -7.64
C PHE A 48 0.78 6.01 -8.10
N GLU A 49 -0.32 5.43 -8.57
CA GLU A 49 -1.51 6.16 -9.01
C GLU A 49 -2.16 6.96 -7.89
N ALA A 50 -2.34 6.34 -6.72
CA ALA A 50 -2.90 7.00 -5.55
C ALA A 50 -2.01 8.17 -5.08
N GLY A 51 -0.69 8.04 -5.21
CA GLY A 51 0.27 9.14 -5.00
C GLY A 51 0.01 10.32 -5.94
N ARG A 52 -0.08 10.06 -7.25
CA ARG A 52 -0.38 11.10 -8.26
C ARG A 52 -1.74 11.76 -8.03
N GLU A 53 -2.75 11.01 -7.62
CA GLU A 53 -4.05 11.58 -7.28
C GLU A 53 -4.01 12.49 -6.06
N ALA A 54 -3.26 12.09 -5.03
CA ALA A 54 -3.13 12.89 -3.82
C ALA A 54 -2.47 14.24 -4.11
N GLU A 55 -1.52 14.29 -5.05
CA GLU A 55 -0.88 15.52 -5.54
C GLU A 55 -1.86 16.38 -6.34
N ARG A 56 -2.59 15.80 -7.31
CA ARG A 56 -3.63 16.50 -8.08
C ARG A 56 -4.70 17.13 -7.17
N LYS A 57 -5.11 16.43 -6.11
CA LYS A 57 -6.11 16.91 -5.14
C LYS A 57 -5.58 18.05 -4.27
N GLN A 58 -4.27 18.16 -4.05
CA GLN A 58 -3.66 19.27 -3.31
C GLN A 58 -3.59 20.53 -4.18
N HIS A 59 -3.25 20.39 -5.47
CA HIS A 59 -3.19 21.52 -6.40
C HIS A 59 -4.55 22.13 -6.75
N LYS A 60 -5.65 21.37 -6.63
CA LYS A 60 -7.02 21.88 -6.81
C LYS A 60 -7.60 22.58 -5.58
N LYS A 61 -6.90 22.52 -4.44
CA LYS A 61 -7.36 23.09 -3.16
C LYS A 61 -6.63 24.38 -2.76
N GLY A 62 -5.63 24.79 -3.54
CA GLY A 62 -5.03 26.14 -3.49
C GLY A 62 -5.57 26.98 -4.63
#